data_AF-A0A6M3L5U9-F1
#
_entry.id   AF-A0A6M3L5U9-F1
#
_cell.length_a   1.000
_cell.length_b   1.000
_cell.length_c   1.000
_cell.angle_alpha   90.00
_cell.angle_beta   90.00
_cell.angle_gamma   90.00
#
_symmetry.space_group_name_H-M   'P 1'
#
loop_
_entity.id
_entity.type
_entity.pdbx_description
1 polymer ?
#
loop_
_entity_poly.entity_id
_entity_poly.type
_entity_poly.pdbx_seq_one_letter_code
_entity_poly.pdbx_strand_id
1 'polypeptide(L)'
;ITQTPAGYDTAALDKNMQYGRYEVIPYLRLDDSDSNNWFMVWKSQMKKDLVFIDRIRAELENTVDFETKMMKHSVYMRLACGFLDWRWICGNLVS
;
A
#
# COMPACT_ATOMS: atom_id res chain seq x y z
N ILE A 1 -11.03 -3.26 19.15
CA ILE A 1 -10.89 -1.80 19.36
C ILE A 1 -11.71 -0.99 18.33
N THR A 2 -11.83 -1.46 17.07
CA THR A 2 -12.55 -0.74 16.00
C THR A 2 -14.08 -0.86 16.02
N GLN A 3 -14.65 -1.79 16.80
CA GLN A 3 -16.08 -2.11 16.81
C GLN A 3 -16.77 -1.77 18.14
N THR A 4 -16.06 -1.21 19.12
CA THR A 4 -16.61 -0.92 20.46
C THR A 4 -16.84 0.59 20.63
N PRO A 5 -18.09 1.07 20.60
CA PRO A 5 -18.43 2.50 20.72
C PRO A 5 -18.18 3.07 22.12
N ALA A 6 -18.26 2.21 23.15
CA ALA A 6 -17.88 2.47 24.53
C ALA A 6 -16.80 1.45 24.90
N GLY A 7 -15.74 1.85 25.62
CA GLY A 7 -14.61 0.93 25.71
C GLY A 7 -13.37 1.35 26.48
N TYR A 8 -13.51 2.15 27.54
CA TYR A 8 -12.69 1.83 28.71
C TYR A 8 -13.48 0.76 29.46
N ASP A 9 -12.88 -0.40 29.72
CA ASP A 9 -13.50 -1.53 30.46
C ASP A 9 -13.67 -1.16 31.94
N THR A 10 -14.47 -0.11 32.15
CA THR A 10 -14.74 0.58 33.40
C THR A 10 -16.25 0.79 33.45
N ALA A 11 -16.83 0.70 34.64
CA ALA A 11 -18.28 0.84 34.86
C ALA A 11 -18.88 2.19 34.40
N ALA A 12 -18.04 3.14 33.94
CA ALA A 12 -18.39 4.49 33.56
C ALA A 12 -19.04 4.65 32.17
N LEU A 13 -19.14 3.59 31.34
CA LEU A 13 -19.76 3.69 29.99
C LEU A 13 -19.15 4.80 29.10
N ASP A 14 -17.89 5.15 29.36
CA ASP A 14 -17.24 6.27 28.70
C ASP A 14 -17.08 6.02 27.21
N LYS A 15 -17.40 7.06 26.42
CA LYS A 15 -17.36 7.04 24.97
C LYS A 15 -15.91 6.89 24.49
N ASN A 16 -15.67 5.90 23.64
CA ASN A 16 -14.35 5.69 23.04
C ASN A 16 -14.04 6.82 22.03
N MET A 17 -13.16 7.75 22.38
CA MET A 17 -12.76 8.87 21.51
C MET A 17 -11.99 8.44 20.25
N GLN A 18 -11.48 7.21 20.23
CA GLN A 18 -10.70 6.64 19.14
C GLN A 18 -11.54 5.75 18.21
N TYR A 19 -12.84 5.57 18.53
CA TYR A 19 -13.75 4.77 17.73
C TYR A 19 -13.82 5.29 16.27
N GLY A 20 -13.61 4.40 15.30
CA GLY A 20 -13.63 4.72 13.87
C GLY A 20 -12.43 5.53 13.34
N ARG A 21 -11.43 5.87 14.17
CA ARG A 21 -10.25 6.62 13.70
C ARG A 21 -9.23 5.77 12.95
N TYR A 22 -9.13 4.49 13.29
CA TYR A 22 -8.15 3.57 12.72
C TYR A 22 -8.85 2.49 11.89
N GLU A 23 -8.20 2.10 10.80
CA GLU A 23 -8.58 0.95 9.99
C GLU A 23 -7.56 -0.16 10.23
N VAL A 24 -8.05 -1.33 10.61
CA VAL A 24 -7.20 -2.52 10.83
C VAL A 24 -7.03 -3.23 9.50
N ILE A 25 -5.78 -3.40 9.08
CA ILE A 25 -5.42 -4.14 7.87
C ILE A 25 -4.70 -5.42 8.34
N PRO A 26 -5.37 -6.59 8.32
CA PRO A 26 -4.73 -7.84 8.69
C PRO A 26 -3.73 -8.24 7.60
N TYR A 27 -2.47 -8.47 7.98
CA TYR A 27 -1.43 -8.90 7.05
C TYR A 27 -0.87 -10.25 7.49
N LEU A 28 -1.14 -11.28 6.68
CA LEU A 28 -0.89 -12.68 7.05
C LEU A 28 0.57 -13.00 7.40
N ARG A 29 1.54 -12.28 6.81
CA ARG A 29 2.97 -12.49 7.08
C ARG A 29 3.49 -11.74 8.30
N LEU A 30 2.68 -10.86 8.90
CA LEU A 30 3.08 -10.20 10.14
C LEU A 30 3.07 -11.18 11.32
N ASP A 31 2.13 -12.12 11.31
CA ASP A 31 1.89 -13.09 12.37
C ASP A 31 2.70 -14.40 12.21
N ASP A 32 3.49 -14.52 11.13
CA ASP A 32 4.18 -15.78 10.76
C ASP A 32 5.35 -16.14 11.70
N SER A 33 5.85 -15.17 12.48
CA SER A 33 6.95 -15.38 13.43
C SER A 33 6.70 -14.81 14.83
N ASP A 34 5.88 -13.77 14.98
CA ASP A 34 5.46 -13.22 16.27
C ASP A 34 4.17 -12.41 16.14
N SER A 35 3.13 -12.79 16.90
CA SER A 35 1.83 -12.11 16.94
C SER A 35 1.83 -10.78 17.73
N ASN A 36 2.94 -10.42 18.38
CA ASN A 36 3.05 -9.18 19.17
C ASN A 36 3.53 -7.97 18.35
N ASN A 37 4.00 -8.20 17.12
CA ASN A 37 4.48 -7.13 16.25
C ASN A 37 3.31 -6.30 15.73
N TRP A 38 3.47 -4.99 15.78
CA TRP A 38 2.45 -4.07 15.28
C TRP A 38 3.09 -2.90 14.53
N PHE A 39 2.38 -2.48 13.48
CA PHE A 39 2.74 -1.33 12.67
C PHE A 39 1.51 -0.46 12.43
N MET A 40 1.71 0.85 12.46
CA MET A 40 0.75 1.86 12.06
C MET A 40 1.27 2.59 10.83
N VAL A 41 0.35 2.93 9.93
CA VAL A 41 0.66 3.57 8.66
C VAL A 41 -0.17 4.83 8.50
N TRP A 42 0.51 5.96 8.29
CA TRP A 42 -0.17 7.20 7.95
C TRP A 42 -0.47 7.27 6.45
N LYS A 43 -1.69 6.84 6.07
CA LYS A 43 -2.09 6.69 4.66
C LYS A 43 -1.99 7.98 3.84
N SER A 44 -2.36 9.13 4.41
CA SER A 44 -2.35 10.42 3.68
C SER A 44 -0.95 10.86 3.29
N GLN A 45 0.04 10.57 4.15
CA GLN A 45 1.44 10.89 3.88
C GLN A 45 2.07 9.83 2.98
N MET A 46 1.79 8.55 3.21
CA MET A 46 2.20 7.44 2.34
C MET A 46 1.83 7.68 0.87
N LYS A 47 0.61 8.17 0.59
CA LYS A 47 0.17 8.46 -0.78
C LYS A 47 0.95 9.58 -1.46
N LYS A 48 1.51 10.53 -0.69
CA LYS A 48 2.35 11.62 -1.22
C LYS A 48 3.79 11.17 -1.44
N ASP A 49 4.29 10.30 -0.56
CA ASP A 49 5.68 9.90 -0.57
C ASP A 49 5.95 8.71 -1.51
N LEU A 50 4.95 7.88 -1.80
CA LEU A 50 5.05 6.82 -2.80
C LEU A 50 4.92 7.39 -4.22
N VAL A 51 6.02 7.31 -4.97
CA VAL A 51 6.11 7.88 -6.32
C VAL A 51 6.10 6.75 -7.34
N PHE A 52 5.15 6.85 -8.27
CA PHE A 52 5.14 6.05 -9.47
C PHE A 52 5.91 6.77 -10.57
N ILE A 53 6.96 6.12 -11.09
CA ILE A 53 7.88 6.72 -12.04
C ILE A 53 7.70 6.03 -13.40
N ASP A 54 7.22 6.80 -14.38
CA ASP A 54 7.21 6.39 -15.78
C ASP A 54 8.59 6.71 -16.40
N ARG A 55 9.41 5.68 -16.62
CA ARG A 55 10.78 5.86 -17.13
C ARG A 55 10.84 5.87 -18.65
N ILE A 56 10.10 4.96 -19.28
CA ILE A 56 10.01 4.82 -20.72
C ILE A 56 8.53 4.60 -21.01
N ARG A 57 7.91 5.65 -21.55
CA ARG A 57 6.53 5.63 -21.99
C ARG A 57 6.36 4.52 -23.02
N ALA A 58 5.18 3.93 -23.11
CA ALA A 58 4.90 2.85 -24.06
C ALA A 58 5.26 3.28 -25.50
N GLU A 59 6.33 2.70 -26.02
CA GLU A 59 6.79 2.86 -27.39
C GLU A 59 6.22 1.70 -28.20
N LEU A 60 5.54 2.03 -29.30
CA LEU A 60 4.86 1.08 -30.15
C LEU A 60 5.57 1.03 -31.50
N GLU A 61 6.15 -0.12 -31.80
CA GLU A 61 6.84 -0.39 -33.05
C GLU A 61 6.05 -1.41 -33.85
N ASN A 62 5.73 -1.08 -35.10
CA ASN A 62 4.98 -1.97 -35.97
C ASN A 62 5.71 -2.18 -37.29
N THR A 63 5.68 -3.42 -37.77
CA THR A 63 6.14 -3.76 -39.11
C THR A 63 5.04 -4.48 -39.85
N VAL A 64 4.71 -3.98 -41.05
CA VAL A 64 3.78 -4.64 -41.97
C VAL A 64 4.61 -5.28 -43.08
N ASP A 65 4.46 -6.59 -43.23
CA ASP A 65 5.04 -7.33 -44.35
C ASP A 65 4.21 -7.09 -45.62
N PHE A 66 4.87 -6.68 -46.70
CA PHE A 66 4.22 -6.39 -47.97
C PHE A 66 3.75 -7.65 -48.69
N GLU A 67 4.51 -8.75 -48.60
CA GLU A 67 4.25 -9.97 -49.39
C GLU A 67 3.11 -10.79 -48.78
N THR A 68 3.15 -11.01 -47.46
CA THR A 68 2.14 -11.83 -46.76
C THR A 68 1.02 -11.01 -46.11
N LYS A 69 1.12 -9.67 -46.13
CA LYS A 69 0.21 -8.75 -45.42
C LYS A 69 0.13 -9.01 -43.92
N MET A 70 1.14 -9.66 -43.33
CA MET A 70 1.20 -9.88 -41.88
C MET A 70 1.65 -8.62 -41.15
N MET A 71 1.07 -8.37 -39.98
CA MET A 71 1.41 -7.23 -39.13
C MET A 71 2.03 -7.74 -37.83
N LYS A 72 3.18 -7.18 -37.46
CA LYS A 72 3.85 -7.43 -36.18
C LYS A 72 3.82 -6.15 -35.37
N HIS A 73 3.48 -6.29 -34.10
CA HIS A 73 3.46 -5.21 -33.12
C HIS A 73 4.43 -5.54 -31.99
N SER A 74 5.22 -4.56 -31.58
CA SER A 74 6.08 -4.61 -30.41
C SER A 74 5.75 -3.42 -29.52
N VAL A 75 5.65 -3.65 -28.21
CA VAL A 75 5.42 -2.60 -27.23
C VAL A 75 6.46 -2.72 -26.14
N TYR A 76 7.21 -1.64 -25.92
CA TYR A 76 8.19 -1.55 -24.85
C TYR A 76 7.78 -0.45 -23.87
N MET A 77 7.72 -0.79 -22.58
CA MET A 77 7.44 0.15 -21.50
C MET A 77 8.32 -0.18 -20.30
N ARG A 78 8.75 0.86 -19.56
CA ARG A 78 9.52 0.68 -18.34
C ARG A 78 8.95 1.55 -17.23
N LEU A 79 8.47 0.88 -16.18
CA LEU A 79 7.95 1.49 -14.98
C LEU A 79 8.92 1.29 -13.81
N ALA A 80 8.90 2.20 -12.85
CA ALA A 80 9.61 2.07 -11.58
C ALA A 80 8.74 2.58 -10.43
N CYS A 81 9.03 2.10 -9.23
CA CYS A 81 8.46 2.59 -7.98
C CYS A 81 9.58 3.14 -7.09
N GLY A 82 9.29 4.22 -6.38
CA GLY A 82 10.20 4.81 -5.40
C GLY A 82 9.43 5.42 -4.24
N PHE A 83 10.17 5.86 -3.22
CA PHE A 83 9.61 6.60 -2.10
C PHE A 83 10.51 7.78 -1.75
N LEU A 84 9.90 8.91 -1.37
CA LEU A 84 10.61 10.14 -0.99
C LEU A 84 11.04 10.11 0.49
N ASP A 85 10.18 9.61 1.36
CA ASP A 85 10.42 9.44 2.79
C ASP A 85 9.80 8.11 3.25
N TRP A 86 10.24 7.60 4.40
CA TRP A 86 9.79 6.36 5.02
C TRP A 86 9.05 6.57 6.35
N ARG A 87 9.09 7.79 6.91
CA ARG A 87 8.59 8.11 8.26
C ARG A 87 7.07 8.05 8.44
N TRP A 88 6.32 7.68 7.40
CA TRP A 88 4.88 7.41 7.46
C TRP A 88 4.57 5.99 7.97
N ILE A 89 5.58 5.17 8.24
CA ILE A 89 5.47 3.89 8.95
C ILE A 89 6.05 4.07 10.35
N CYS A 90 5.29 3.66 11.37
CA CYS A 90 5.82 3.47 12.71
C CYS A 90 5.37 2.12 13.26
N GLY A 91 6.17 1.50 14.12
CA GLY A 91 5.85 0.21 14.70
C GLY A 91 6.95 -0.22 15.65
N ASN A 92 6.71 -1.32 16.33
CA ASN A 92 7.71 -1.92 17.20
C ASN A 92 7.90 -3.39 16.86
N LEU A 93 9.16 -3.81 16.85
CA LEU A 93 9.54 -5.22 16.86
C LEU A 93 9.58 -5.64 18.33
N VAL A 94 8.57 -6.37 18.75
CA VAL A 94 8.54 -6.99 20.08
C VAL A 94 9.16 -8.38 19.92
N SER A 95 9.97 -8.76 20.90
CA SER A 95 10.63 -10.06 21.01
C SER A 95 10.26 -10.71 22.32
#